data_AF-A0A2T6BZ90-F1
#
_entry.id   AF-A0A2T6BZ90-F1
#
_cell.length_a   1.000
_cell.length_b   1.000
_cell.length_c   1.000
_cell.angle_alpha   90.00
_cell.angle_beta   90.00
_cell.angle_gamma   90.00
#
_symmetry.space_group_name_H-M   'P 1'
#
loop_
_entity.id
_entity.type
_entity.pdbx_description
1 polymer ?
#
loop_
_entity_poly.entity_id
_entity_poly.type
_entity_poly.pdbx_seq_one_letter_code
_entity_poly.pdbx_strand_id
1 'polypeptide(L)'
;MIHINCDVGEGIDNEEILMPYLNACNIACGGHAGDVETMHEVVALAKKYQVEIGAHPSYPDLENFGRVSMELPETELINTIQEQIANLEVVVKLHDVNINHIKPHGALYNDVAKSEEKAKAFLKAISEYKDRYKLFVPYNSAIEKLAIKQNFEVVYEAFADRNYNDDLTLVSRTKSSAILTKIDAIISHISTLQNEQKVQTISGEKTTLKSDTFCVHSDTKNAVEIVQQLYTHFNTERVTVQPKFPTFTRYGNNGLLLTWEAEMTQKVLYSVLEYQEKITNFRLKLILDVIQSNNSLLIIYNFNKIDFITLQHLLERLFLLLSDTIQLPKQYCWDIPVCYDAQFGIDLDEITQKNKLSTKEIIQLHTAPTYQVFSIGFLPGFLYLGGLDKRLHIDRKSTPRLKVKKGAVGIGGMQTGIYPKTSPGGWQIIGNSPLNFFDVSKEKPCFAKAGDFIKFTAISLEEYHEIANAVTNGTYTVKSTVC
;
A
#
# COMPACT_ATOMS: atom_id res chain seq x y z
N MET A 1 -3.04 -3.63 -23.62
CA MET A 1 -3.32 -2.44 -22.78
C MET A 1 -4.69 -1.91 -23.13
N ILE A 2 -5.45 -1.52 -22.11
CA ILE A 2 -6.72 -0.81 -22.20
C ILE A 2 -6.54 0.61 -21.68
N HIS A 3 -7.36 1.54 -22.14
CA HIS A 3 -7.42 2.88 -21.58
C HIS A 3 -8.49 2.92 -20.47
N ILE A 4 -8.11 3.33 -19.25
CA ILE A 4 -9.01 3.37 -18.09
C ILE A 4 -9.30 4.82 -17.73
N ASN A 5 -10.58 5.15 -17.56
CA ASN A 5 -11.01 6.44 -17.03
C ASN A 5 -11.89 6.28 -15.77
N CYS A 6 -11.92 7.31 -14.92
CA CYS A 6 -12.72 7.31 -13.70
C CYS A 6 -13.27 8.71 -13.40
N ASP A 7 -14.51 8.76 -12.92
CA ASP A 7 -15.16 9.98 -12.45
C ASP A 7 -14.61 10.34 -11.05
N VAL A 8 -14.10 11.56 -10.86
CA VAL A 8 -13.34 11.98 -9.66
C VAL A 8 -13.72 13.40 -9.22
N GLY A 9 -13.32 13.78 -8.00
CA GLY A 9 -13.70 15.07 -7.42
C GLY A 9 -15.15 15.10 -6.95
N GLU A 10 -15.69 13.92 -6.61
CA GLU A 10 -17.10 13.77 -6.23
C GLU A 10 -17.31 13.61 -4.71
N GLY A 11 -16.28 13.84 -3.90
CA GLY A 11 -16.36 13.81 -2.42
C GLY A 11 -16.17 12.42 -1.78
N ILE A 12 -15.49 11.50 -2.47
CA ILE A 12 -15.20 10.14 -1.99
C ILE A 12 -13.77 10.04 -1.37
N ASP A 13 -12.92 11.05 -1.59
CA ASP A 13 -11.55 11.17 -1.07
C ASP A 13 -10.65 9.95 -1.38
N ASN A 14 -10.78 9.38 -2.58
CA ASN A 14 -10.03 8.21 -3.03
C ASN A 14 -9.14 8.46 -4.25
N GLU A 15 -9.08 9.70 -4.74
CA GLU A 15 -8.44 10.11 -5.97
C GLU A 15 -6.95 9.81 -5.97
N GLU A 16 -6.23 10.09 -4.89
CA GLU A 16 -4.79 9.80 -4.81
C GLU A 16 -4.47 8.30 -4.96
N ILE A 17 -5.40 7.43 -4.56
CA ILE A 17 -5.26 5.97 -4.72
C ILE A 17 -5.57 5.52 -6.14
N LEU A 18 -6.52 6.18 -6.82
CA LEU A 18 -6.96 5.85 -8.17
C LEU A 18 -5.94 6.31 -9.24
N MET A 19 -5.45 7.55 -9.11
CA MET A 19 -4.66 8.24 -10.15
C MET A 19 -3.48 7.44 -10.73
N PRO A 20 -2.68 6.67 -9.96
CA PRO A 20 -1.57 5.88 -10.52
C PRO A 20 -1.99 4.81 -11.54
N TYR A 21 -3.28 4.48 -11.59
CA TYR A 21 -3.84 3.38 -12.39
C TYR A 21 -4.76 3.88 -13.51
N LEU A 22 -4.94 5.19 -13.64
CA LEU A 22 -5.82 5.81 -14.64
C LEU A 22 -5.00 6.31 -15.82
N ASN A 23 -5.61 6.25 -17.00
CA ASN A 23 -5.13 7.00 -18.16
C ASN A 23 -5.78 8.38 -18.22
N ALA A 24 -7.06 8.47 -17.84
CA ALA A 24 -7.81 9.72 -17.79
C ALA A 24 -8.69 9.82 -16.54
N CYS A 25 -9.02 11.02 -16.12
CA CYS A 25 -9.97 11.29 -15.05
C CYS A 25 -11.02 12.31 -15.48
N ASN A 26 -12.26 12.16 -15.03
CA ASN A 26 -13.38 13.05 -15.33
C ASN A 26 -13.70 13.85 -14.06
N ILE A 27 -13.27 15.10 -14.00
CA ILE A 27 -13.33 15.94 -12.81
C ILE A 27 -14.70 16.62 -12.72
N ALA A 28 -15.42 16.40 -11.62
CA ALA A 28 -16.68 17.05 -11.34
C ALA A 28 -16.53 18.59 -11.29
N CYS A 29 -17.46 19.30 -11.94
CA CYS A 29 -17.33 20.72 -12.24
C CYS A 29 -18.26 21.63 -11.42
N GLY A 30 -18.86 21.13 -10.34
CA GLY A 30 -19.75 21.89 -9.45
C GLY A 30 -21.24 21.81 -9.75
N GLY A 31 -21.64 21.11 -10.82
CA GLY A 31 -23.06 20.88 -11.12
C GLY A 31 -23.70 19.80 -10.22
N HIS A 32 -23.12 18.59 -10.21
CA HIS A 32 -23.60 17.46 -9.43
C HIS A 32 -22.75 17.17 -8.19
N ALA A 33 -21.48 17.53 -8.25
CA ALA A 33 -20.51 17.41 -7.18
C ALA A 33 -19.28 18.30 -7.46
N GLY A 34 -18.39 18.40 -6.48
CA GLY A 34 -17.13 19.14 -6.56
C GLY A 34 -17.29 20.65 -6.40
N ASP A 35 -16.17 21.31 -6.13
CA ASP A 35 -16.04 22.76 -6.08
C ASP A 35 -14.63 23.16 -6.57
N VAL A 36 -14.32 24.45 -6.53
CA VAL A 36 -13.02 24.97 -7.01
C VAL A 36 -11.85 24.38 -6.21
N GLU A 37 -12.02 24.18 -4.90
CA GLU A 37 -10.97 23.60 -4.03
C GLU A 37 -10.72 22.14 -4.41
N THR A 38 -11.79 21.34 -4.55
CA THR A 38 -11.72 19.95 -4.99
C THR A 38 -11.09 19.84 -6.38
N MET A 39 -11.45 20.72 -7.32
CA MET A 39 -10.82 20.76 -8.64
C MET A 39 -9.32 21.02 -8.54
N HIS A 40 -8.87 21.94 -7.67
CA HIS A 40 -7.45 22.21 -7.48
C HIS A 40 -6.69 20.98 -6.99
N GLU A 41 -7.24 20.24 -6.03
CA GLU A 41 -6.64 19.02 -5.48
C GLU A 41 -6.54 17.92 -6.55
N VAL A 42 -7.63 17.66 -7.26
CA VAL A 42 -7.69 16.59 -8.26
C VAL A 42 -6.80 16.92 -9.46
N VAL A 43 -6.74 18.18 -9.91
CA VAL A 43 -5.83 18.60 -10.99
C VAL A 43 -4.36 18.45 -10.56
N ALA A 44 -4.02 18.79 -9.30
CA ALA A 44 -2.67 18.60 -8.79
C ALA A 44 -2.26 17.12 -8.79
N LEU A 45 -3.17 16.23 -8.41
CA LEU A 45 -2.96 14.78 -8.47
C LEU A 45 -2.83 14.28 -9.92
N ALA A 46 -3.72 14.70 -10.81
CA ALA A 46 -3.65 14.32 -12.22
C ALA A 46 -2.33 14.75 -12.86
N LYS A 47 -1.84 15.96 -12.55
CA LYS A 47 -0.52 16.43 -12.97
C LYS A 47 0.61 15.57 -12.40
N LYS A 48 0.58 15.27 -11.09
CA LYS A 48 1.58 14.43 -10.41
C LYS A 48 1.72 13.05 -11.05
N TYR A 49 0.59 12.44 -11.44
CA TYR A 49 0.55 11.08 -11.99
C TYR A 49 0.45 11.03 -13.52
N GLN A 50 0.52 12.17 -14.20
CA GLN A 50 0.42 12.29 -15.67
C GLN A 50 -0.88 11.69 -16.25
N VAL A 51 -1.99 11.90 -15.56
CA VAL A 51 -3.33 11.47 -15.96
C VAL A 51 -4.00 12.55 -16.82
N GLU A 52 -4.66 12.16 -17.90
CA GLU A 52 -5.41 13.06 -18.77
C GLU A 52 -6.62 13.66 -18.03
N ILE A 53 -6.77 14.98 -18.05
CA ILE A 53 -7.81 15.70 -17.31
C ILE A 53 -9.03 15.93 -18.20
N GLY A 54 -10.22 15.53 -17.75
CA GLY A 54 -11.48 15.80 -18.44
C GLY A 54 -12.46 16.62 -17.62
N ALA A 55 -13.21 17.48 -18.28
CA ALA A 55 -14.37 18.12 -17.66
C ALA A 55 -15.53 17.12 -17.56
N HIS A 56 -16.13 17.04 -16.37
CA HIS A 56 -17.29 16.18 -16.10
C HIS A 56 -18.56 16.97 -15.80
N PRO A 57 -19.10 17.72 -16.77
CA PRO A 57 -20.24 18.60 -16.54
C PRO A 57 -21.55 17.81 -16.42
N SER A 58 -22.49 18.34 -15.64
CA SER A 58 -23.76 17.69 -15.32
C SER A 58 -24.94 18.65 -15.38
N TYR A 59 -26.14 18.14 -15.09
CA TYR A 59 -27.23 18.96 -14.59
C TYR A 59 -26.88 19.58 -13.22
N PRO A 60 -27.42 20.77 -12.86
CA PRO A 60 -27.17 21.44 -11.60
C PRO A 60 -28.02 20.82 -10.47
N ASP A 61 -27.69 19.58 -10.12
CA ASP A 61 -28.48 18.71 -9.24
C ASP A 61 -27.58 18.07 -8.17
N LEU A 62 -27.13 18.88 -7.22
CA LEU A 62 -26.34 18.41 -6.08
C LEU A 62 -27.12 17.42 -5.20
N GLU A 63 -28.43 17.63 -5.03
CA GLU A 63 -29.28 16.83 -4.13
C GLU A 63 -29.35 15.36 -4.56
N ASN A 64 -29.45 15.11 -5.88
CA ASN A 64 -29.52 13.75 -6.42
C ASN A 64 -28.24 13.35 -7.17
N PHE A 65 -27.15 14.09 -6.96
CA PHE A 65 -25.84 13.81 -7.56
C PHE A 65 -25.89 13.74 -9.09
N GLY A 66 -26.70 14.60 -9.73
CA GLY A 66 -26.86 14.65 -11.18
C GLY A 66 -27.42 13.36 -11.80
N ARG A 67 -28.09 12.52 -11.00
CA ARG A 67 -28.63 11.21 -11.44
C ARG A 67 -30.09 11.27 -11.88
N VAL A 68 -30.73 12.43 -11.76
CA VAL A 68 -32.11 12.65 -12.20
C VAL A 68 -32.12 13.54 -13.44
N SER A 69 -32.89 13.14 -14.46
CA SER A 69 -33.08 13.96 -15.65
C SER A 69 -33.82 15.25 -15.30
N MET A 70 -33.31 16.38 -15.78
CA MET A 70 -33.93 17.69 -15.62
C MET A 70 -34.42 18.23 -16.96
N GLU A 71 -35.56 18.93 -16.92
CA GLU A 71 -36.06 19.72 -18.03
C GLU A 71 -35.67 21.17 -17.79
N LEU A 72 -34.63 21.62 -18.48
CA LEU A 72 -34.12 22.99 -18.44
C LEU A 72 -34.36 23.67 -19.79
N PRO A 73 -34.68 24.97 -19.82
CA PRO A 73 -34.61 25.74 -21.05
C PRO A 73 -33.24 25.59 -21.72
N GLU A 74 -33.21 25.49 -23.07
CA GLU A 74 -31.96 25.27 -23.83
C GLU A 74 -30.85 26.25 -23.44
N THR A 75 -31.18 27.54 -23.28
CA THR A 75 -30.22 28.59 -22.90
C THR A 75 -29.65 28.38 -21.51
N GLU A 76 -30.45 27.88 -20.57
CA GLU A 76 -30.03 27.62 -19.21
C GLU A 76 -29.10 26.40 -19.13
N LEU A 77 -29.45 25.33 -19.86
CA LEU A 77 -28.56 24.17 -20.00
C LEU A 77 -27.21 24.58 -20.62
N ILE A 78 -27.22 25.38 -21.71
CA ILE A 78 -25.99 25.85 -22.35
C ILE A 78 -25.11 26.61 -21.35
N ASN A 79 -25.67 27.60 -20.66
CA ASN A 79 -24.91 28.41 -19.70
C ASN A 79 -24.36 27.54 -18.56
N THR A 80 -25.17 26.61 -18.05
CA THR A 80 -24.79 25.69 -16.95
C THR A 80 -23.59 24.81 -17.34
N ILE A 81 -23.56 24.30 -18.57
CA ILE A 81 -22.45 23.47 -19.05
C ILE A 81 -21.20 24.31 -19.32
N GLN A 82 -21.36 25.48 -19.92
CA GLN A 82 -20.23 26.39 -20.18
C GLN A 82 -19.58 26.87 -18.90
N GLU A 83 -20.35 27.25 -17.88
CA GLU A 83 -19.84 27.70 -16.58
C GLU A 83 -19.02 26.59 -15.90
N GLN A 84 -19.53 25.36 -15.90
CA GLN A 84 -18.83 24.20 -15.35
C GLN A 84 -17.47 23.95 -16.02
N ILE A 85 -17.42 23.99 -17.36
CA ILE A 85 -16.16 23.77 -18.11
C ILE A 85 -15.20 24.96 -17.90
N ALA A 86 -15.70 26.19 -17.91
CA ALA A 86 -14.91 27.40 -17.69
C ALA A 86 -14.26 27.43 -16.30
N ASN A 87 -14.97 26.97 -15.27
CA ASN A 87 -14.43 26.85 -13.92
C ASN A 87 -13.22 25.91 -13.89
N LEU A 88 -13.30 24.76 -14.55
CA LEU A 88 -12.17 23.83 -14.65
C LEU A 88 -11.02 24.41 -15.51
N GLU A 89 -11.32 25.13 -16.60
CA GLU A 89 -10.29 25.81 -17.43
C GLU A 89 -9.42 26.77 -16.60
N VAL A 90 -10.03 27.53 -15.69
CA VAL A 90 -9.29 28.43 -14.80
C VAL A 90 -8.34 27.64 -13.90
N VAL A 91 -8.82 26.53 -13.31
CA VAL A 91 -8.03 25.71 -12.40
C VAL A 91 -6.87 25.01 -13.10
N VAL A 92 -7.10 24.38 -14.25
CA VAL A 92 -6.02 23.69 -15.00
C VAL A 92 -4.92 24.66 -15.45
N LYS A 93 -5.31 25.91 -15.80
CA LYS A 93 -4.37 26.96 -16.18
C LYS A 93 -3.48 27.38 -15.02
N LEU A 94 -4.01 27.46 -13.79
CA LEU A 94 -3.22 27.75 -12.60
C LEU A 94 -2.19 26.65 -12.28
N HIS A 95 -2.45 25.42 -12.74
CA HIS A 95 -1.56 24.28 -12.61
C HIS A 95 -0.68 24.03 -13.84
N ASP A 96 -0.73 24.88 -14.87
CA ASP A 96 0.04 24.73 -16.12
C ASP A 96 -0.20 23.36 -16.81
N VAL A 97 -1.47 22.96 -16.86
CA VAL A 97 -1.96 21.76 -17.56
C VAL A 97 -3.22 22.11 -18.36
N ASN A 98 -3.66 21.21 -19.25
CA ASN A 98 -4.82 21.43 -20.12
C ASN A 98 -5.88 20.35 -19.91
N ILE A 99 -7.15 20.70 -20.15
CA ILE A 99 -8.21 19.71 -20.33
C ILE A 99 -7.95 18.96 -21.65
N ASN A 100 -8.16 17.64 -21.64
CA ASN A 100 -8.06 16.72 -22.76
C ASN A 100 -9.44 16.44 -23.36
N HIS A 101 -10.44 16.21 -22.52
CA HIS A 101 -11.76 15.75 -22.96
C HIS A 101 -12.92 16.34 -22.15
N ILE A 102 -14.13 16.20 -22.71
CA ILE A 102 -15.40 16.48 -22.05
C ILE A 102 -16.21 15.18 -22.01
N LYS A 103 -16.76 14.86 -20.83
CA LYS A 103 -17.66 13.74 -20.63
C LYS A 103 -18.86 14.19 -19.80
N PRO A 104 -20.11 14.20 -20.33
CA PRO A 104 -21.27 14.51 -19.51
C PRO A 104 -21.43 13.51 -18.35
N HIS A 105 -21.95 13.96 -17.21
CA HIS A 105 -22.21 13.13 -16.03
C HIS A 105 -23.62 12.53 -16.03
N GLY A 106 -23.76 11.35 -15.42
CA GLY A 106 -25.03 10.86 -14.85
C GLY A 106 -26.23 10.89 -15.80
N ALA A 107 -27.31 11.55 -15.37
CA ALA A 107 -28.53 11.67 -16.15
C ALA A 107 -28.31 12.43 -17.47
N LEU A 108 -27.47 13.47 -17.46
CA LEU A 108 -27.15 14.22 -18.68
C LEU A 108 -26.50 13.31 -19.74
N TYR A 109 -25.55 12.46 -19.34
CA TYR A 109 -24.92 11.47 -20.23
C TYR A 109 -25.96 10.54 -20.88
N ASN A 110 -26.91 10.03 -20.07
CA ASN A 110 -27.95 9.13 -20.56
C ASN A 110 -28.96 9.85 -21.47
N ASP A 111 -29.30 11.09 -21.14
CA ASP A 111 -30.26 11.90 -21.87
C ASP A 111 -29.73 12.29 -23.25
N VAL A 112 -28.49 12.77 -23.34
CA VAL A 112 -27.86 13.11 -24.63
C VAL A 112 -27.58 11.87 -25.48
N ALA A 113 -27.44 10.69 -24.86
CA ALA A 113 -27.31 9.44 -25.59
C ALA A 113 -28.59 9.05 -26.34
N LYS A 114 -29.78 9.45 -25.83
CA LYS A 114 -31.09 9.03 -26.36
C LYS A 114 -31.84 10.13 -27.11
N SER A 115 -31.77 11.37 -26.63
CA SER A 115 -32.54 12.50 -27.16
C SER A 115 -31.69 13.34 -28.11
N GLU A 116 -32.08 13.41 -29.39
CA GLU A 116 -31.43 14.30 -30.35
C GLU A 116 -31.53 15.79 -29.96
N GLU A 117 -32.63 16.19 -29.31
CA GLU A 117 -32.84 17.56 -28.86
C GLU A 117 -31.83 17.94 -27.78
N LYS A 118 -31.73 17.12 -26.71
CA LYS A 118 -30.77 17.33 -25.62
C LYS A 118 -29.33 17.22 -26.12
N ALA A 119 -29.05 16.29 -27.03
CA ALA A 119 -27.74 16.19 -27.68
C ALA A 119 -27.36 17.44 -28.48
N LYS A 120 -28.29 18.02 -29.26
CA LYS A 120 -28.04 19.28 -29.99
C LYS A 120 -27.75 20.43 -29.03
N ALA A 121 -28.53 20.56 -27.96
CA ALA A 121 -28.32 21.59 -26.94
C ALA A 121 -26.95 21.45 -26.27
N PHE A 122 -26.57 20.23 -25.88
CA PHE A 122 -25.26 19.97 -25.28
C PHE A 122 -24.10 20.26 -26.25
N LEU A 123 -24.18 19.78 -27.50
CA LEU A 123 -23.14 20.05 -28.52
C LEU A 123 -23.00 21.54 -28.82
N LYS A 124 -24.11 22.30 -28.80
CA LYS A 124 -24.07 23.75 -28.91
C LYS A 124 -23.35 24.38 -27.72
N ALA A 125 -23.61 23.91 -26.50
CA ALA A 125 -22.93 24.37 -25.29
C ALA A 125 -21.42 24.15 -25.36
N ILE A 126 -20.97 23.03 -25.92
CA ILE A 126 -19.54 22.69 -25.97
C ILE A 126 -18.84 23.07 -27.29
N SER A 127 -19.53 23.78 -28.17
CA SER A 127 -19.05 24.06 -29.53
C SER A 127 -17.75 24.88 -29.57
N GLU A 128 -17.54 25.77 -28.60
CA GLU A 128 -16.30 26.56 -28.47
C GLU A 128 -15.08 25.74 -28.00
N TYR A 129 -15.30 24.53 -27.51
CA TYR A 129 -14.24 23.62 -27.03
C TYR A 129 -13.91 22.53 -28.06
N LYS A 130 -14.66 22.46 -29.16
CA LYS A 130 -14.63 21.37 -30.13
C LYS A 130 -13.23 21.04 -30.68
N ASP A 131 -12.44 22.06 -31.03
CA ASP A 131 -11.10 21.89 -31.59
C ASP A 131 -10.01 21.81 -30.49
N ARG A 132 -10.41 21.94 -29.22
CA ARG A 132 -9.52 21.87 -28.05
C ARG A 132 -9.61 20.53 -27.34
N TYR A 133 -10.82 20.00 -27.17
CA TYR A 133 -11.10 18.83 -26.33
C TYR A 133 -11.86 17.74 -27.08
N LYS A 134 -11.52 16.49 -26.78
CA LYS A 134 -12.23 15.31 -27.26
C LYS A 134 -13.58 15.16 -26.55
N LEU A 135 -14.53 14.50 -27.19
CA LEU A 135 -15.84 14.23 -26.60
C LEU A 135 -16.04 12.73 -26.34
N PHE A 136 -16.21 12.36 -25.08
CA PHE A 136 -16.50 10.98 -24.70
C PHE A 136 -17.99 10.71 -24.89
N VAL A 137 -18.32 9.67 -25.69
CA VAL A 137 -19.71 9.33 -26.05
C VAL A 137 -19.99 7.83 -25.96
N PRO A 138 -21.23 7.44 -25.68
CA PRO A 138 -21.64 6.04 -25.82
C PRO A 138 -21.77 5.68 -27.30
N TYR A 139 -21.34 4.47 -27.65
CA TYR A 139 -21.46 3.94 -29.01
C TYR A 139 -22.93 3.79 -29.45
N ASN A 140 -23.19 4.08 -30.74
CA ASN A 140 -24.49 4.05 -31.40
C ASN A 140 -25.55 4.99 -30.77
N SER A 141 -25.11 6.13 -30.23
CA SER A 141 -25.97 7.08 -29.54
C SER A 141 -26.41 8.26 -30.41
N ALA A 142 -27.40 9.03 -29.95
CA ALA A 142 -27.84 10.26 -30.61
C ALA A 142 -26.72 11.31 -30.64
N ILE A 143 -26.04 11.51 -29.50
CA ILE A 143 -24.91 12.44 -29.41
C ILE A 143 -23.75 12.06 -30.33
N GLU A 144 -23.39 10.77 -30.45
CA GLU A 144 -22.35 10.33 -31.40
C GLU A 144 -22.66 10.79 -32.83
N LYS A 145 -23.86 10.45 -33.33
CA LYS A 145 -24.27 10.73 -34.72
C LYS A 145 -24.23 12.22 -35.02
N LEU A 146 -24.62 13.06 -34.06
CA LEU A 146 -24.63 14.51 -34.21
C LEU A 146 -23.22 15.10 -34.06
N ALA A 147 -22.41 14.60 -33.12
CA ALA A 147 -21.04 15.03 -32.87
C ALA A 147 -20.16 14.81 -34.11
N ILE A 148 -20.23 13.61 -34.73
CA ILE A 148 -19.50 13.29 -35.97
C ILE A 148 -19.94 14.21 -37.10
N LYS A 149 -21.25 14.43 -37.30
CA LYS A 149 -21.77 15.36 -38.32
C LYS A 149 -21.28 16.79 -38.13
N GLN A 150 -21.03 17.20 -36.89
CA GLN A 150 -20.51 18.50 -36.54
C GLN A 150 -18.97 18.52 -36.45
N ASN A 151 -18.28 17.43 -36.81
CA ASN A 151 -16.83 17.24 -36.80
C ASN A 151 -16.17 17.32 -35.41
N PHE A 152 -16.86 16.93 -34.34
CA PHE A 152 -16.21 16.74 -33.03
C PHE A 152 -15.32 15.49 -33.07
N GLU A 153 -14.16 15.53 -32.41
CA GLU A 153 -13.35 14.34 -32.17
C GLU A 153 -14.02 13.49 -31.08
N VAL A 154 -14.55 12.34 -31.46
CA VAL A 154 -15.28 11.44 -30.54
C VAL A 154 -14.37 10.32 -30.02
N VAL A 155 -14.55 9.98 -28.76
CA VAL A 155 -13.93 8.82 -28.09
C VAL A 155 -15.05 7.94 -27.55
N TYR A 156 -15.06 6.67 -27.91
CA TYR A 156 -16.09 5.74 -27.47
C TYR A 156 -15.84 5.25 -26.05
N GLU A 157 -16.80 5.48 -25.16
CA GLU A 157 -16.74 5.01 -23.78
C GLU A 157 -17.60 3.77 -23.57
N ALA A 158 -17.02 2.77 -22.91
CA ALA A 158 -17.76 1.68 -22.29
C ALA A 158 -17.52 1.66 -20.78
N PHE A 159 -18.45 1.06 -20.05
CA PHE A 159 -18.41 0.93 -18.59
C PHE A 159 -17.96 -0.46 -18.17
N ALA A 160 -16.93 -0.50 -17.34
CA ALA A 160 -16.35 -1.71 -16.77
C ALA A 160 -17.27 -2.35 -15.71
N ASP A 161 -17.93 -1.51 -14.92
CA ASP A 161 -18.68 -1.88 -13.72
C ASP A 161 -20.21 -1.90 -13.96
N ARG A 162 -20.69 -1.82 -15.21
CA ARG A 162 -22.12 -1.73 -15.53
C ARG A 162 -22.58 -2.79 -16.51
N ASN A 163 -23.81 -3.23 -16.31
CA ASN A 163 -24.55 -4.05 -17.27
C ASN A 163 -25.32 -3.19 -18.29
N TYR A 164 -25.59 -3.79 -19.43
CA TYR A 164 -26.24 -3.18 -20.59
C TYR A 164 -27.60 -3.82 -20.88
N ASN A 165 -28.57 -2.99 -21.27
CA ASN A 165 -29.80 -3.43 -21.91
C ASN A 165 -29.52 -3.83 -23.37
N ASP A 166 -30.50 -4.45 -24.03
CA ASP A 166 -30.36 -4.91 -25.42
C ASP A 166 -30.18 -3.77 -26.43
N ASP A 167 -30.64 -2.57 -26.07
CA ASP A 167 -30.46 -1.33 -26.85
C ASP A 167 -29.12 -0.62 -26.55
N LEU A 168 -28.19 -1.29 -25.86
CA LEU A 168 -26.89 -0.79 -25.40
C LEU A 168 -26.95 0.35 -24.38
N THR A 169 -28.13 0.67 -23.86
CA THR A 169 -28.23 1.64 -22.76
C THR A 169 -27.86 0.96 -21.45
N LEU A 170 -27.34 1.74 -20.50
CA LEU A 170 -26.98 1.19 -19.19
C LEU A 170 -28.23 0.77 -18.41
N VAL A 171 -28.12 -0.35 -17.70
CA VAL A 171 -29.16 -0.82 -16.79
C VAL A 171 -29.32 0.18 -15.65
N SER A 172 -30.55 0.64 -15.39
CA SER A 172 -30.85 1.60 -14.31
C SER A 172 -30.26 1.16 -12.97
N ARG A 173 -29.57 2.07 -12.28
CA ARG A 173 -28.94 1.83 -10.97
C ARG A 173 -29.92 1.38 -9.88
N THR A 174 -31.22 1.61 -10.06
CA THR A 174 -32.26 1.13 -9.14
C THR A 174 -32.47 -0.40 -9.21
N LYS A 175 -31.94 -1.08 -10.23
CA LYS A 175 -32.01 -2.54 -10.37
C LYS A 175 -30.80 -3.21 -9.72
N SER A 176 -31.02 -4.34 -9.06
CA SER A 176 -29.94 -5.11 -8.40
C SER A 176 -28.88 -5.67 -9.37
N SER A 177 -29.23 -5.82 -10.65
CA SER A 177 -28.33 -6.26 -11.72
C SER A 177 -27.59 -5.12 -12.41
N ALA A 178 -27.67 -3.88 -11.93
CA ALA A 178 -27.12 -2.73 -12.65
C ALA A 178 -25.60 -2.63 -12.62
N ILE A 179 -24.99 -3.06 -11.51
CA ILE A 179 -23.57 -2.86 -11.20
C ILE A 179 -22.89 -4.22 -11.04
N LEU A 180 -21.77 -4.40 -11.74
CA LEU A 180 -20.88 -5.53 -11.56
C LEU A 180 -19.93 -5.22 -10.40
N THR A 181 -19.87 -6.11 -9.40
CA THR A 181 -19.03 -5.92 -8.20
C THR A 181 -17.97 -7.01 -8.02
N LYS A 182 -18.04 -8.10 -8.81
CA LYS A 182 -17.07 -9.20 -8.75
C LYS A 182 -15.96 -8.97 -9.78
N ILE A 183 -14.71 -8.95 -9.34
CA ILE A 183 -13.53 -8.70 -10.19
C ILE A 183 -13.47 -9.65 -11.39
N ASP A 184 -13.63 -10.96 -11.19
CA ASP A 184 -13.58 -11.93 -12.30
C ASP A 184 -14.66 -11.68 -13.37
N ALA A 185 -15.85 -11.23 -12.95
CA ALA A 185 -16.93 -10.89 -13.87
C ALA A 185 -16.59 -9.63 -14.68
N ILE A 186 -16.00 -8.62 -14.02
CA ILE A 186 -15.57 -7.37 -14.67
C ILE A 186 -14.42 -7.64 -15.66
N ILE A 187 -13.42 -8.45 -15.28
CA ILE A 187 -12.32 -8.83 -16.17
C ILE A 187 -12.86 -9.59 -17.40
N SER A 188 -13.78 -10.53 -17.20
CA SER A 188 -14.41 -11.27 -18.30
C SER A 188 -15.22 -10.35 -19.23
N HIS A 189 -15.98 -9.41 -18.65
CA HIS A 189 -16.74 -8.40 -19.36
C HIS A 189 -15.86 -7.52 -20.24
N ILE A 190 -14.78 -6.96 -19.68
CA ILE A 190 -13.82 -6.13 -20.43
C ILE A 190 -13.04 -6.96 -21.45
N SER A 191 -12.66 -8.21 -21.12
CA SER A 191 -11.99 -9.10 -22.08
C SER A 191 -12.86 -9.35 -23.30
N THR A 192 -14.18 -9.49 -23.12
CA THR A 192 -15.11 -9.67 -24.24
C THR A 192 -15.20 -8.39 -25.08
N LEU A 193 -15.29 -7.22 -24.46
CA LEU A 193 -15.30 -5.93 -25.15
C LEU A 193 -14.01 -5.69 -25.93
N GLN A 194 -12.86 -5.92 -25.31
CA GLN A 194 -11.55 -5.70 -25.92
C GLN A 194 -11.32 -6.65 -27.11
N ASN A 195 -11.59 -7.94 -26.94
CA ASN A 195 -11.23 -8.97 -27.93
C ASN A 195 -12.29 -9.16 -29.02
N GLU A 196 -13.58 -9.01 -28.68
CA GLU A 196 -14.69 -9.29 -29.59
C GLU A 196 -15.41 -8.03 -30.08
N GLN A 197 -15.16 -6.86 -29.46
CA GLN A 197 -15.94 -5.63 -29.67
C GLN A 197 -17.45 -5.86 -29.46
N LYS A 198 -17.75 -6.70 -28.46
CA LYS A 198 -19.12 -7.09 -28.09
C LYS A 198 -19.32 -7.02 -26.59
N VAL A 199 -20.55 -6.73 -26.19
CA VAL A 199 -21.00 -6.76 -24.81
C VAL A 199 -22.08 -7.82 -24.64
N GLN A 200 -22.08 -8.51 -23.49
CA GLN A 200 -23.22 -9.34 -23.11
C GLN A 200 -24.26 -8.47 -22.42
N THR A 201 -25.50 -8.50 -22.90
CA THR A 201 -26.61 -7.73 -22.35
C THR A 201 -27.33 -8.54 -21.26
N ILE A 202 -28.22 -7.91 -20.51
CA ILE A 202 -28.99 -8.58 -19.45
C ILE A 202 -29.92 -9.70 -19.94
N SER A 203 -30.25 -9.76 -21.23
CA SER A 203 -31.00 -10.87 -21.84
C SER A 203 -30.11 -12.09 -22.13
N GLY A 204 -28.79 -11.92 -22.07
CA GLY A 204 -27.80 -12.92 -22.42
C GLY A 204 -27.28 -12.82 -23.85
N GLU A 205 -27.87 -11.96 -24.69
CA GLU A 205 -27.44 -11.70 -26.06
C GLU A 205 -26.09 -10.97 -26.11
N LYS A 206 -25.30 -11.25 -27.17
CA LYS A 206 -24.02 -10.55 -27.43
C LYS A 206 -24.19 -9.54 -28.55
N THR A 207 -24.10 -8.25 -28.22
CA THR A 207 -24.30 -7.13 -29.16
C THR A 207 -23.01 -6.36 -29.39
N THR A 208 -22.81 -5.81 -30.59
CA THR A 208 -21.62 -5.01 -30.93
C THR A 208 -21.58 -3.72 -30.11
N LEU A 209 -20.48 -3.48 -29.40
CA LEU A 209 -20.21 -2.24 -28.66
C LEU A 209 -18.75 -1.85 -28.90
N LYS A 210 -18.51 -0.68 -29.48
CA LYS A 210 -17.16 -0.12 -29.61
C LYS A 210 -16.77 0.60 -28.34
N SER A 211 -15.49 0.51 -27.98
CA SER A 211 -14.94 1.19 -26.81
C SER A 211 -13.46 1.50 -27.04
N ASP A 212 -13.11 2.77 -26.87
CA ASP A 212 -11.73 3.26 -26.83
C ASP A 212 -11.25 3.37 -25.37
N THR A 213 -12.17 3.63 -24.43
CA THR A 213 -11.89 3.82 -23.00
C THR A 213 -12.92 3.10 -22.12
N PHE A 214 -12.46 2.61 -20.96
CA PHE A 214 -13.29 1.90 -19.97
C PHE A 214 -13.44 2.72 -18.70
N CYS A 215 -14.69 3.13 -18.42
CA CYS A 215 -15.06 3.88 -17.23
C CYS A 215 -15.30 2.96 -16.03
N VAL A 216 -14.79 3.36 -14.88
CA VAL A 216 -15.21 2.88 -13.55
C VAL A 216 -15.76 4.07 -12.79
N HIS A 217 -16.93 3.95 -12.16
CA HIS A 217 -17.45 5.03 -11.33
C HIS A 217 -16.78 5.00 -9.96
N SER A 218 -16.33 6.14 -9.43
CA SER A 218 -15.67 6.19 -8.11
C SER A 218 -16.59 5.83 -6.94
N ASP A 219 -17.90 6.01 -7.12
CA ASP A 219 -18.93 5.66 -6.15
C ASP A 219 -19.32 4.17 -6.16
N THR A 220 -18.81 3.38 -7.11
CA THR A 220 -19.02 1.94 -7.14
C THR A 220 -18.30 1.29 -5.95
N LYS A 221 -19.00 0.37 -5.26
CA LYS A 221 -18.41 -0.43 -4.18
C LYS A 221 -17.16 -1.15 -4.71
N ASN A 222 -16.02 -0.90 -4.06
CA ASN A 222 -14.69 -1.39 -4.44
C ASN A 222 -14.11 -0.79 -5.74
N ALA A 223 -14.50 0.43 -6.16
CA ALA A 223 -13.96 1.10 -7.35
C ALA A 223 -12.42 1.09 -7.44
N VAL A 224 -11.73 1.38 -6.33
CA VAL A 224 -10.26 1.30 -6.23
C VAL A 224 -9.73 -0.09 -6.59
N GLU A 225 -10.33 -1.14 -6.01
CA GLU A 225 -9.92 -2.52 -6.28
C GLU A 225 -10.15 -2.87 -7.75
N ILE A 226 -11.29 -2.47 -8.31
CA ILE A 226 -11.62 -2.69 -9.72
C ILE A 226 -10.56 -2.05 -10.62
N VAL A 227 -10.27 -0.75 -10.45
CA VAL A 227 -9.28 -0.04 -11.27
C VAL A 227 -7.89 -0.67 -11.14
N GLN A 228 -7.45 -1.01 -9.92
CA GLN A 228 -6.15 -1.65 -9.69
C GLN A 228 -6.03 -3.00 -10.38
N GLN A 229 -7.07 -3.84 -10.28
CA GLN A 229 -7.08 -5.17 -10.90
C GLN A 229 -7.14 -5.06 -12.42
N LEU A 230 -7.91 -4.11 -12.97
CA LEU A 230 -7.94 -3.84 -14.40
C LEU A 230 -6.58 -3.38 -14.92
N TYR A 231 -5.95 -2.42 -14.26
CA TYR A 231 -4.62 -1.96 -14.62
C TYR A 231 -3.59 -3.10 -14.54
N THR A 232 -3.59 -3.85 -13.45
CA THR A 232 -2.69 -4.99 -13.27
C THR A 232 -2.89 -6.05 -14.35
N HIS A 233 -4.14 -6.41 -14.65
CA HIS A 233 -4.46 -7.47 -15.62
C HIS A 233 -4.14 -7.07 -17.06
N PHE A 234 -4.49 -5.84 -17.47
CA PHE A 234 -4.47 -5.43 -18.88
C PHE A 234 -3.29 -4.52 -19.26
N ASN A 235 -2.70 -3.81 -18.30
CA ASN A 235 -1.73 -2.72 -18.54
C ASN A 235 -0.33 -2.97 -17.97
N THR A 236 -0.12 -4.00 -17.14
CA THR A 236 1.24 -4.45 -16.83
C THR A 236 1.74 -5.40 -17.92
N GLU A 237 2.96 -5.20 -18.42
CA GLU A 237 3.63 -6.24 -19.21
C GLU A 237 3.63 -7.52 -18.37
N ARG A 238 3.16 -8.65 -18.93
CA ARG A 238 2.95 -9.92 -18.21
C ARG A 238 4.13 -10.27 -17.31
N VAL A 239 4.08 -9.82 -16.07
CA VAL A 239 4.80 -10.38 -14.93
C VAL A 239 3.70 -10.72 -13.95
N THR A 240 3.05 -11.86 -14.19
CA THR A 240 2.19 -12.52 -13.21
C THR A 240 3.07 -12.99 -12.05
N VAL A 241 3.47 -12.07 -11.20
CA VAL A 241 3.77 -12.38 -9.80
C VAL A 241 2.59 -11.82 -9.03
N GLN A 242 1.62 -12.68 -8.74
CA GLN A 242 0.61 -12.36 -7.74
C GLN A 242 1.34 -11.96 -6.46
N PRO A 243 1.19 -10.72 -5.95
CA PRO A 243 1.87 -10.31 -4.74
C PRO A 243 1.42 -11.23 -3.60
N LYS A 244 2.36 -11.95 -3.01
CA LYS A 244 2.08 -12.78 -1.84
C LYS A 244 1.97 -11.87 -0.63
N PHE A 245 0.74 -11.52 -0.26
CA PHE A 245 0.46 -10.75 0.94
C PHE A 245 0.87 -11.51 2.20
N PRO A 246 1.24 -10.80 3.29
CA PRO A 246 1.23 -11.39 4.61
C PRO A 246 -0.19 -11.82 5.00
N THR A 247 -0.30 -12.80 5.90
CA THR A 247 -1.58 -13.19 6.50
C THR A 247 -2.00 -12.14 7.53
N PHE A 248 -3.24 -11.68 7.45
CA PHE A 248 -3.84 -10.74 8.39
C PHE A 248 -4.65 -11.49 9.44
N THR A 249 -4.40 -11.25 10.72
CA THR A 249 -5.11 -11.91 11.83
C THR A 249 -5.49 -10.90 12.90
N ARG A 250 -6.72 -10.99 13.41
CA ARG A 250 -7.16 -10.17 14.54
C ARG A 250 -6.39 -10.56 15.79
N TYR A 251 -5.80 -9.57 16.48
CA TYR A 251 -5.02 -9.76 17.69
C TYR A 251 -5.63 -8.93 18.83
N GLY A 252 -6.62 -9.51 19.52
CA GLY A 252 -7.42 -8.78 20.50
C GLY A 252 -8.38 -7.76 19.84
N ASN A 253 -8.79 -6.74 20.60
CA ASN A 253 -9.78 -5.77 20.15
C ASN A 253 -9.18 -4.60 19.33
N ASN A 254 -7.91 -4.30 19.55
CA ASN A 254 -7.21 -3.14 19.00
C ASN A 254 -5.90 -3.51 18.28
N GLY A 255 -5.70 -4.80 17.98
CA GLY A 255 -4.50 -5.30 17.32
C GLY A 255 -4.83 -6.03 16.02
N LEU A 256 -4.02 -5.79 15.00
CA LEU A 256 -4.01 -6.53 13.74
C LEU A 256 -2.59 -7.04 13.50
N LEU A 257 -2.44 -8.35 13.42
CA LEU A 257 -1.16 -9.03 13.21
C LEU A 257 -1.01 -9.39 11.74
N LEU A 258 0.05 -8.88 11.10
CA LEU A 258 0.50 -9.27 9.78
C LEU A 258 1.63 -10.30 9.93
N THR A 259 1.50 -11.44 9.28
CA THR A 259 2.50 -12.52 9.36
C THR A 259 2.95 -12.92 7.95
N TRP A 260 4.25 -12.76 7.68
CA TRP A 260 4.89 -13.29 6.48
C TRP A 260 5.18 -14.78 6.66
N GLU A 261 5.91 -15.38 5.71
CA GLU A 261 6.38 -16.75 5.80
C GLU A 261 7.08 -17.01 7.15
N ALA A 262 6.81 -18.18 7.73
CA ALA A 262 7.34 -18.59 9.03
C ALA A 262 8.82 -19.03 8.95
N GLU A 263 9.64 -18.24 8.26
CA GLU A 263 11.06 -18.48 8.05
C GLU A 263 11.89 -17.28 8.51
N MET A 264 12.93 -17.54 9.30
CA MET A 264 13.87 -16.51 9.74
C MET A 264 14.95 -16.27 8.67
N THR A 265 14.55 -15.61 7.59
CA THR A 265 15.47 -15.22 6.50
C THR A 265 15.60 -13.70 6.40
N GLN A 266 16.75 -13.25 5.90
CA GLN A 266 16.99 -11.82 5.62
C GLN A 266 15.93 -11.23 4.68
N LYS A 267 15.49 -12.01 3.69
CA LYS A 267 14.43 -11.60 2.75
C LYS A 267 13.12 -11.27 3.48
N VAL A 268 12.67 -12.17 4.36
CA VAL A 268 11.43 -11.97 5.13
C VAL A 268 11.58 -10.77 6.07
N LEU A 269 12.70 -10.66 6.78
CA LEU A 269 12.97 -9.51 7.65
C LEU A 269 12.91 -8.19 6.89
N TYR A 270 13.52 -8.11 5.71
CA TYR A 270 13.52 -6.88 4.91
C TYR A 270 12.12 -6.55 4.40
N SER A 271 11.33 -7.52 3.96
CA SER A 271 9.92 -7.26 3.61
C SER A 271 9.11 -6.72 4.79
N VAL A 272 9.36 -7.23 6.01
CA VAL A 272 8.74 -6.72 7.24
C VAL A 272 9.16 -5.28 7.52
N LEU A 273 10.46 -4.98 7.45
CA LEU A 273 11.00 -3.64 7.74
C LEU A 273 10.59 -2.60 6.69
N GLU A 274 10.65 -2.96 5.40
CA GLU A 274 10.18 -2.11 4.30
C GLU A 274 8.71 -1.73 4.50
N TYR A 275 7.89 -2.71 4.87
CA TYR A 275 6.47 -2.47 5.08
C TYR A 275 6.17 -1.67 6.35
N GLN A 276 6.94 -1.88 7.43
CA GLN A 276 6.88 -1.03 8.63
C GLN A 276 7.19 0.43 8.30
N GLU A 277 8.26 0.69 7.54
CA GLU A 277 8.64 2.03 7.10
C GLU A 277 7.53 2.64 6.23
N LYS A 278 6.93 1.85 5.34
CA LYS A 278 5.82 2.29 4.50
C LYS A 278 4.61 2.75 5.32
N ILE A 279 4.20 1.95 6.31
CA ILE A 279 3.11 2.31 7.24
C ILE A 279 3.45 3.59 8.01
N THR A 280 4.69 3.68 8.51
CA THR A 280 5.15 4.81 9.31
C THR A 280 5.18 6.11 8.48
N ASN A 281 5.66 6.03 7.24
CA ASN A 281 5.75 7.17 6.31
C ASN A 281 4.38 7.66 5.84
N PHE A 282 3.41 6.75 5.68
CA PHE A 282 2.04 7.13 5.32
C PHE A 282 1.31 7.85 6.48
N ARG A 283 1.80 7.75 7.72
CA ARG A 283 1.32 8.51 8.90
C ARG A 283 -0.20 8.41 9.14
N LEU A 284 -0.74 7.20 9.05
CA LEU A 284 -2.15 6.93 9.35
C LEU A 284 -2.47 7.25 10.82
N LYS A 285 -3.21 8.34 11.07
CA LYS A 285 -3.59 8.81 12.43
C LYS A 285 -4.39 7.81 13.28
N LEU A 286 -4.91 6.76 12.65
CA LEU A 286 -5.64 5.66 13.30
C LEU A 286 -4.71 4.57 13.88
N ILE A 287 -3.47 4.49 13.40
CA ILE A 287 -2.44 3.58 13.90
C ILE A 287 -1.76 4.24 15.10
N LEU A 288 -1.81 3.55 16.23
CA LEU A 288 -1.24 4.00 17.51
C LEU A 288 0.20 3.51 17.69
N ASP A 289 0.50 2.30 17.20
CA ASP A 289 1.83 1.70 17.28
C ASP A 289 2.03 0.64 16.18
N VAL A 290 3.29 0.41 15.80
CA VAL A 290 3.71 -0.62 14.84
C VAL A 290 4.88 -1.38 15.45
N ILE A 291 4.59 -2.57 15.96
CA ILE A 291 5.55 -3.38 16.71
C ILE A 291 6.08 -4.47 15.78
N GLN A 292 7.40 -4.49 15.58
CA GLN A 292 8.09 -5.44 14.71
C GLN A 292 8.58 -6.68 15.46
N SER A 293 8.40 -7.84 14.82
CA SER A 293 9.06 -9.10 15.15
C SER A 293 9.71 -9.70 13.89
N ASN A 294 10.46 -10.79 14.05
CA ASN A 294 11.24 -11.44 13.00
C ASN A 294 10.52 -11.61 11.64
N ASN A 295 9.25 -12.02 11.63
CA ASN A 295 8.47 -12.27 10.41
C ASN A 295 7.06 -11.64 10.46
N SER A 296 6.82 -10.73 11.39
CA SER A 296 5.49 -10.19 11.63
C SER A 296 5.52 -8.74 12.10
N LEU A 297 4.41 -8.04 11.83
CA LEU A 297 4.11 -6.71 12.35
C LEU A 297 2.81 -6.76 13.12
N LEU A 298 2.81 -6.28 14.35
CA LEU A 298 1.60 -6.02 15.10
C LEU A 298 1.25 -4.53 14.99
N ILE A 299 0.11 -4.25 14.39
CA ILE A 299 -0.47 -2.91 14.29
C ILE A 299 -1.42 -2.72 15.44
N ILE A 300 -1.12 -1.78 16.32
CA ILE A 300 -2.05 -1.32 17.35
C ILE A 300 -2.81 -0.13 16.78
N TYR A 301 -4.14 -0.18 16.79
CA TYR A 301 -4.98 0.84 16.15
C TYR A 301 -6.17 1.25 17.01
N ASN A 302 -6.75 2.40 16.70
CA ASN A 302 -7.94 2.89 17.39
C ASN A 302 -9.22 2.22 16.85
N PHE A 303 -9.66 1.16 17.53
CA PHE A 303 -10.83 0.36 17.12
C PHE A 303 -12.16 1.13 17.15
N ASN A 304 -12.24 2.29 17.83
CA ASN A 304 -13.43 3.15 17.81
C ASN A 304 -13.53 3.98 16.52
N LYS A 305 -12.43 4.11 15.76
CA LYS A 305 -12.36 4.91 14.53
C LYS A 305 -12.40 4.05 13.26
N ILE A 306 -11.98 2.79 13.34
CA ILE A 306 -11.91 1.87 12.21
C ILE A 306 -12.05 0.44 12.70
N ASP A 307 -12.80 -0.39 11.97
CA ASP A 307 -12.89 -1.81 12.25
C ASP A 307 -11.74 -2.60 11.59
N PHE A 308 -11.60 -3.87 11.98
CA PHE A 308 -10.54 -4.75 11.49
C PHE A 308 -10.53 -4.94 9.98
N ILE A 309 -11.71 -5.13 9.36
CA ILE A 309 -11.81 -5.45 7.93
C ILE A 309 -11.43 -4.20 7.11
N THR A 310 -11.93 -3.04 7.52
CA THR A 310 -11.59 -1.77 6.87
C THR A 310 -10.09 -1.47 7.01
N LEU A 311 -9.48 -1.70 8.18
CA LEU A 311 -8.04 -1.53 8.36
C LEU A 311 -7.23 -2.55 7.56
N GLN A 312 -7.65 -3.81 7.52
CA GLN A 312 -7.00 -4.84 6.71
C GLN A 312 -6.95 -4.40 5.25
N HIS A 313 -8.07 -3.98 4.67
CA HIS A 313 -8.11 -3.51 3.29
C HIS A 313 -7.24 -2.27 3.05
N LEU A 314 -7.19 -1.34 4.00
CA LEU A 314 -6.29 -0.19 3.92
C LEU A 314 -4.82 -0.62 3.87
N LEU A 315 -4.43 -1.60 4.68
CA LEU A 315 -3.08 -2.16 4.70
C LEU A 315 -2.80 -3.00 3.44
N GLU A 316 -3.73 -3.82 2.96
CA GLU A 316 -3.57 -4.54 1.68
C GLU A 316 -3.32 -3.55 0.52
N ARG A 317 -4.05 -2.44 0.46
CA ARG A 317 -3.83 -1.37 -0.50
C ARG A 317 -2.46 -0.74 -0.34
N LEU A 318 -2.09 -0.39 0.89
CA LEU A 318 -0.78 0.17 1.18
C LEU A 318 0.33 -0.80 0.77
N PHE A 319 0.16 -2.11 0.93
CA PHE A 319 1.11 -3.12 0.49
C PHE A 319 1.34 -3.07 -1.03
N LEU A 320 0.26 -2.93 -1.80
CA LEU A 320 0.28 -2.90 -3.27
C LEU A 320 0.83 -1.62 -3.89
N LEU A 321 0.80 -0.47 -3.19
CA LEU A 321 1.30 0.78 -3.75
C LEU A 321 2.76 0.61 -4.20
N LEU A 322 3.07 0.87 -5.47
CA LEU A 322 4.46 0.95 -5.91
C LEU A 322 5.02 2.25 -5.35
N SER A 323 5.54 2.22 -4.12
CA SER A 323 6.41 3.29 -3.65
C SER A 323 7.76 3.12 -4.34
N ASP A 324 8.37 4.24 -4.74
CA ASP A 324 9.80 4.32 -5.01
C ASP A 324 10.56 3.44 -4.03
N THR A 325 11.59 2.73 -4.50
CA THR A 325 12.43 1.83 -3.69
C THR A 325 12.64 2.42 -2.30
N ILE A 326 11.94 1.88 -1.29
CA ILE A 326 12.04 2.40 0.08
C ILE A 326 13.46 2.11 0.51
N GLN A 327 14.28 3.15 0.56
CA GLN A 327 15.65 2.99 0.98
C GLN A 327 15.64 2.69 2.47
N LEU A 328 15.87 1.43 2.81
CA LEU A 328 15.96 1.01 4.20
C LEU A 328 16.99 1.88 4.93
N PRO A 329 16.72 2.27 6.19
CA PRO A 329 17.66 3.02 6.98
C PRO A 329 19.03 2.34 6.99
N LYS A 330 20.10 3.15 6.98
CA LYS A 330 21.49 2.68 7.05
C LYS A 330 21.66 1.62 8.14
N GLN A 331 22.28 0.49 7.79
CA GLN A 331 22.54 -0.64 8.67
C GLN A 331 23.97 -0.57 9.21
N TYR A 332 24.15 -1.02 10.44
CA TYR A 332 25.44 -1.01 11.12
C TYR A 332 25.88 -2.42 11.52
N CYS A 333 27.18 -2.70 11.43
CA CYS A 333 27.83 -3.85 12.07
C CYS A 333 28.39 -3.40 13.41
N TRP A 334 27.85 -3.89 14.52
CA TRP A 334 28.32 -3.58 15.87
C TRP A 334 29.28 -4.66 16.37
N ASP A 335 30.46 -4.26 16.83
CA ASP A 335 31.45 -5.16 17.44
C ASP A 335 31.19 -5.29 18.94
N ILE A 336 30.87 -6.51 19.35
CA ILE A 336 30.45 -6.85 20.71
C ILE A 336 31.50 -7.76 21.35
N PRO A 337 32.26 -7.26 22.35
CA PRO A 337 33.23 -8.07 23.07
C PRO A 337 32.51 -9.04 24.00
N VAL A 338 32.94 -10.30 23.99
CA VAL A 338 32.38 -11.38 24.81
C VAL A 338 33.50 -12.17 25.48
N CYS A 339 33.42 -12.30 26.80
CA CYS A 339 34.29 -13.17 27.57
C CYS A 339 33.61 -14.53 27.77
N TYR A 340 34.28 -15.61 27.33
CA TYR A 340 33.81 -16.99 27.40
C TYR A 340 34.45 -17.77 28.56
N ASP A 341 35.04 -17.06 29.54
CA ASP A 341 35.60 -17.67 30.74
C ASP A 341 34.54 -18.54 31.46
N ALA A 342 34.98 -19.61 32.13
CA ALA A 342 34.11 -20.55 32.83
C ALA A 342 33.16 -19.88 33.84
N GLN A 343 33.54 -18.75 34.43
CA GLN A 343 32.66 -18.00 35.34
C GLN A 343 31.46 -17.34 34.63
N PHE A 344 31.54 -17.17 33.30
CA PHE A 344 30.50 -16.57 32.48
C PHE A 344 29.81 -17.58 31.57
N GLY A 345 30.57 -18.47 30.93
CA GLY A 345 30.09 -19.52 30.05
C GLY A 345 29.61 -20.76 30.81
N ILE A 346 28.66 -20.57 31.72
CA ILE A 346 28.18 -21.60 32.66
C ILE A 346 27.51 -22.82 31.99
N ASP A 347 27.23 -22.78 30.69
CA ASP A 347 26.69 -23.90 29.90
C ASP A 347 27.64 -24.43 28.82
N LEU A 348 28.88 -23.95 28.75
CA LEU A 348 29.85 -24.39 27.74
C LEU A 348 30.15 -25.89 27.85
N ASP A 349 30.21 -26.44 29.06
CA ASP A 349 30.42 -27.87 29.29
C ASP A 349 29.24 -28.72 28.79
N GLU A 350 28.01 -28.26 28.99
CA GLU A 350 26.81 -28.94 28.50
C GLU A 350 26.78 -28.96 26.96
N ILE A 351 27.11 -27.83 26.33
CA ILE A 351 27.17 -27.72 24.86
C ILE A 351 28.30 -28.59 24.31
N THR A 352 29.46 -28.60 24.97
CA THR A 352 30.61 -29.43 24.59
C THR A 352 30.22 -30.91 24.52
N GLN A 353 29.52 -31.39 25.55
CA GLN A 353 29.05 -32.78 25.62
C GLN A 353 27.98 -33.10 24.58
N LYS A 354 26.95 -32.25 24.45
CA LYS A 354 25.82 -32.51 23.54
C LYS A 354 26.20 -32.39 22.07
N ASN A 355 26.97 -31.36 21.73
CA ASN A 355 27.29 -31.03 20.34
C ASN A 355 28.61 -31.65 19.88
N LYS A 356 29.35 -32.31 20.79
CA LYS A 356 30.65 -32.97 20.54
C LYS A 356 31.68 -32.00 19.96
N LEU A 357 31.78 -30.82 20.56
CA LEU A 357 32.69 -29.74 20.19
C LEU A 357 33.51 -29.34 21.41
N SER A 358 34.79 -29.05 21.25
CA SER A 358 35.58 -28.41 22.31
C SER A 358 35.11 -26.97 22.56
N THR A 359 35.39 -26.45 23.76
CA THR A 359 35.13 -25.03 24.08
C THR A 359 35.76 -24.08 23.06
N LYS A 360 36.98 -24.39 22.59
CA LYS A 360 37.68 -23.60 21.57
C LYS A 360 36.91 -23.58 20.24
N GLU A 361 36.40 -24.72 19.81
CA GLU A 361 35.56 -24.81 18.60
C GLU A 361 34.26 -24.05 18.79
N ILE A 362 33.61 -24.14 19.97
CA ILE A 362 32.39 -23.38 20.26
C ILE A 362 32.63 -21.87 20.10
N ILE A 363 33.71 -21.35 20.69
CA ILE A 363 34.07 -19.93 20.61
C ILE A 363 34.37 -19.53 19.17
N GLN A 364 35.14 -20.34 18.44
CA GLN A 364 35.46 -20.08 17.04
C GLN A 364 34.20 -20.03 16.17
N LEU A 365 33.29 -21.00 16.34
CA LEU A 365 32.04 -21.07 15.59
C LEU A 365 31.07 -19.95 15.96
N HIS A 366 31.08 -19.50 17.22
CA HIS A 366 30.22 -18.41 17.65
C HIS A 366 30.75 -17.04 17.22
N THR A 367 32.07 -16.85 17.14
CA THR A 367 32.67 -15.57 16.73
C THR A 367 32.90 -15.45 15.22
N ALA A 368 32.85 -16.55 14.46
CA ALA A 368 33.06 -16.53 13.02
C ALA A 368 31.96 -15.81 12.21
N PRO A 369 30.64 -15.97 12.48
CA PRO A 369 29.59 -15.32 11.72
C PRO A 369 29.49 -13.81 12.01
N THR A 370 28.75 -13.13 11.16
CA THR A 370 28.16 -11.82 11.42
C THR A 370 26.67 -12.04 11.54
N TYR A 371 26.09 -11.71 12.69
CA TYR A 371 24.73 -12.10 13.04
C TYR A 371 23.74 -10.98 12.73
N GLN A 372 22.66 -11.30 12.02
CA GLN A 372 21.62 -10.31 11.75
C GLN A 372 20.69 -10.16 12.97
N VAL A 373 20.38 -8.92 13.34
CA VAL A 373 19.37 -8.60 14.36
C VAL A 373 17.99 -8.74 13.74
N PHE A 374 17.26 -9.80 14.09
CA PHE A 374 15.92 -10.05 13.56
C PHE A 374 14.82 -9.31 14.32
N SER A 375 14.98 -9.14 15.63
CA SER A 375 14.05 -8.39 16.46
C SER A 375 14.71 -7.99 17.78
N ILE A 376 14.09 -7.02 18.45
CA ILE A 376 14.49 -6.56 19.78
C ILE A 376 13.25 -6.62 20.67
N GLY A 377 13.28 -7.39 21.76
CA GLY A 377 12.07 -7.59 22.57
C GLY A 377 12.15 -8.71 23.59
N PHE A 378 11.02 -9.11 24.21
CA PHE A 378 10.91 -9.91 25.45
C PHE A 378 11.46 -9.20 26.70
N LEU A 379 12.67 -8.65 26.62
CA LEU A 379 13.19 -7.65 27.54
C LEU A 379 13.61 -6.43 26.71
N PRO A 380 13.41 -5.20 27.23
CA PRO A 380 13.88 -4.00 26.53
C PRO A 380 15.38 -4.11 26.19
N GLY A 381 15.70 -4.09 24.89
CA GLY A 381 17.06 -4.22 24.36
C GLY A 381 17.61 -5.64 24.23
N PHE A 382 16.81 -6.69 24.42
CA PHE A 382 17.29 -8.06 24.16
C PHE A 382 17.30 -8.31 22.66
N LEU A 383 18.46 -8.71 22.14
CA LEU A 383 18.68 -8.90 20.71
C LEU A 383 18.44 -10.37 20.33
N TYR A 384 17.54 -10.61 19.39
CA TYR A 384 17.37 -11.92 18.75
C TYR A 384 18.21 -11.98 17.48
N LEU A 385 19.23 -12.84 17.49
CA LEU A 385 20.25 -12.87 16.45
C LEU A 385 20.14 -14.15 15.61
N GLY A 386 20.09 -13.99 14.29
CA GLY A 386 20.10 -15.08 13.32
C GLY A 386 21.48 -15.31 12.70
N GLY A 387 21.68 -16.48 12.10
CA GLY A 387 22.96 -16.86 11.46
C GLY A 387 23.87 -17.75 12.31
N LEU A 388 23.35 -18.35 13.39
CA LEU A 388 24.10 -19.29 14.22
C LEU A 388 24.46 -20.57 13.44
N ASP A 389 25.73 -20.96 13.51
CA ASP A 389 26.23 -22.20 12.92
C ASP A 389 25.41 -23.40 13.42
N LYS A 390 24.95 -24.26 12.49
CA LYS A 390 24.09 -25.41 12.78
C LYS A 390 24.70 -26.38 13.80
N ARG A 391 26.03 -26.44 13.89
CA ARG A 391 26.74 -27.27 14.87
C ARG A 391 26.60 -26.75 16.29
N LEU A 392 26.23 -25.48 16.48
CA LEU A 392 25.97 -24.88 17.79
C LEU A 392 24.50 -24.93 18.20
N HIS A 393 23.60 -25.43 17.34
CA HIS A 393 22.18 -25.49 17.67
C HIS A 393 21.96 -26.39 18.89
N ILE A 394 21.24 -25.87 19.87
CA ILE A 394 20.94 -26.56 21.13
C ILE A 394 19.67 -25.99 21.73
N ASP A 395 18.79 -26.87 22.19
CA ASP A 395 17.52 -26.45 22.79
C ASP A 395 17.72 -25.62 24.06
N ARG A 396 16.73 -24.76 24.30
CA ARG A 396 16.58 -24.05 25.56
C ARG A 396 16.44 -25.05 26.70
N LYS A 397 16.88 -24.65 27.89
CA LYS A 397 16.60 -25.41 29.12
C LYS A 397 15.10 -25.55 29.32
N SER A 398 14.67 -26.78 29.64
CA SER A 398 13.28 -27.10 29.98
C SER A 398 12.78 -26.32 31.20
N THR A 399 13.66 -26.11 32.17
CA THR A 399 13.41 -25.24 33.33
C THR A 399 14.29 -23.99 33.22
N PRO A 400 13.73 -22.80 32.97
CA PRO A 400 14.48 -21.55 32.94
C PRO A 400 15.18 -21.27 34.27
N ARG A 401 16.38 -20.68 34.22
CA ARG A 401 17.05 -20.15 35.40
C ARG A 401 16.28 -18.94 35.92
N LEU A 402 16.21 -18.79 37.24
CA LEU A 402 15.64 -17.61 37.89
C LEU A 402 16.49 -16.35 37.65
N LYS A 403 17.80 -16.51 37.45
CA LYS A 403 18.74 -15.40 37.30
C LYS A 403 19.78 -15.71 36.23
N VAL A 404 19.70 -14.99 35.12
CA VAL A 404 20.71 -14.86 34.07
C VAL A 404 21.32 -13.47 34.21
N LYS A 405 22.65 -13.38 34.22
CA LYS A 405 23.38 -12.11 34.45
C LYS A 405 23.14 -11.13 33.29
N LYS A 406 23.03 -9.83 33.58
CA LYS A 406 23.15 -8.78 32.56
C LYS A 406 24.40 -9.00 31.69
N GLY A 407 24.27 -8.77 30.39
CA GLY A 407 25.32 -8.97 29.40
C GLY A 407 25.51 -10.43 28.97
N ALA A 408 24.79 -11.38 29.56
CA ALA A 408 24.97 -12.79 29.22
C ALA A 408 24.62 -13.02 27.74
N VAL A 409 25.51 -13.74 27.05
CA VAL A 409 25.32 -14.19 25.68
C VAL A 409 24.89 -15.64 25.75
N GLY A 410 23.81 -15.97 25.06
CA GLY A 410 23.24 -17.31 25.09
C GLY A 410 22.90 -17.86 23.72
N ILE A 411 22.65 -19.17 23.69
CA ILE A 411 22.10 -19.91 22.56
C ILE A 411 20.76 -20.53 22.95
N GLY A 412 19.78 -20.44 22.06
CA GLY A 412 18.46 -21.02 22.23
C GLY A 412 17.91 -21.53 20.89
N GLY A 413 17.86 -22.85 20.74
CA GLY A 413 17.54 -23.49 19.46
C GLY A 413 18.58 -23.11 18.41
N MET A 414 18.11 -22.43 17.37
CA MET A 414 18.94 -21.99 16.23
C MET A 414 19.42 -20.53 16.32
N GLN A 415 19.22 -19.86 17.46
CA GLN A 415 19.52 -18.45 17.62
C GLN A 415 20.56 -18.21 18.72
N THR A 416 21.26 -17.08 18.59
CA THR A 416 22.03 -16.49 19.70
C THR A 416 21.38 -15.17 20.12
N GLY A 417 21.66 -14.70 21.33
CA GLY A 417 21.03 -13.52 21.89
C GLY A 417 21.74 -13.02 23.13
N ILE A 418 21.40 -11.79 23.53
CA ILE A 418 22.12 -11.07 24.58
C ILE A 418 21.12 -10.50 25.59
N TYR A 419 21.34 -10.81 26.87
CA TYR A 419 20.50 -10.33 27.96
C TYR A 419 20.88 -8.90 28.36
N PRO A 420 20.03 -7.89 28.12
CA PRO A 420 20.37 -6.47 28.39
C PRO A 420 20.29 -6.13 29.88
N LYS A 421 19.61 -6.98 30.67
CA LYS A 421 19.43 -6.86 32.12
C LYS A 421 19.40 -8.24 32.76
N THR A 422 19.60 -8.27 34.07
CA THR A 422 19.45 -9.51 34.85
C THR A 422 17.99 -9.93 34.88
N SER A 423 17.68 -11.16 34.46
CA SER A 423 16.31 -11.69 34.39
C SER A 423 16.29 -13.21 34.46
N PRO A 424 15.12 -13.84 34.63
CA PRO A 424 14.97 -15.25 34.32
C PRO A 424 15.23 -15.53 32.84
N GLY A 425 15.70 -16.74 32.51
CA GLY A 425 16.03 -17.12 31.14
C GLY A 425 16.35 -18.59 30.98
N GLY A 426 15.95 -19.17 29.85
CA GLY A 426 16.17 -20.59 29.52
C GLY A 426 17.23 -20.82 28.45
N TRP A 427 17.99 -19.81 28.05
CA TRP A 427 19.02 -19.95 27.03
C TRP A 427 20.29 -20.57 27.64
N GLN A 428 21.03 -21.33 26.84
CA GLN A 428 22.33 -21.88 27.21
C GLN A 428 23.37 -20.76 27.18
N ILE A 429 23.93 -20.39 28.32
CA ILE A 429 24.82 -19.23 28.46
C ILE A 429 26.26 -19.62 28.17
N ILE A 430 26.83 -18.99 27.15
CA ILE A 430 28.17 -19.30 26.62
C ILE A 430 29.23 -18.27 27.00
N GLY A 431 28.81 -17.09 27.45
CA GLY A 431 29.73 -16.02 27.81
C GLY A 431 28.99 -14.77 28.30
N ASN A 432 29.74 -13.69 28.50
CA ASN A 432 29.18 -12.42 28.95
C ASN A 432 29.89 -11.24 28.28
N SER A 433 29.10 -10.24 27.85
CA SER A 433 29.58 -8.97 27.36
C SER A 433 29.47 -7.90 28.46
N PRO A 434 30.50 -7.06 28.66
CA PRO A 434 30.49 -6.00 29.68
C PRO A 434 29.65 -4.77 29.27
N LEU A 435 29.08 -4.76 28.06
CA LEU A 435 28.39 -3.60 27.49
C LEU A 435 27.01 -3.35 28.10
N ASN A 436 26.54 -2.10 27.99
CA ASN A 436 25.16 -1.73 28.28
C ASN A 436 24.33 -1.68 26.99
N PHE A 437 23.44 -2.65 26.81
CA PHE A 437 22.62 -2.79 25.59
C PHE A 437 21.32 -1.99 25.61
N PHE A 438 20.88 -1.56 26.80
CA PHE A 438 19.64 -0.81 26.97
C PHE A 438 19.78 0.27 28.03
N ASP A 439 19.37 1.48 27.70
CA ASP A 439 19.35 2.63 28.61
C ASP A 439 18.15 3.53 28.32
N VAL A 440 17.12 3.43 29.16
CA VAL A 440 15.87 4.20 29.00
C VAL A 440 16.09 5.72 29.07
N SER A 441 17.21 6.19 29.62
CA SER A 441 17.51 7.62 29.72
C SER A 441 18.01 8.24 28.41
N LYS A 442 18.39 7.42 27.43
CA LYS A 442 18.89 7.88 26.13
C LYS A 442 17.76 8.06 25.13
N GLU A 443 17.93 9.02 24.21
CA GLU A 443 17.02 9.22 23.07
C GLU A 443 16.86 7.96 22.21
N LYS A 444 17.94 7.18 22.06
CA LYS A 444 17.94 5.84 21.47
C LYS A 444 18.30 4.83 22.55
N PRO A 445 17.30 4.21 23.23
CA PRO A 445 17.56 3.34 24.36
C PRO A 445 18.37 2.10 24.03
N CYS A 446 18.25 1.57 22.80
CA CYS A 446 19.11 0.52 22.27
C CYS A 446 19.89 1.06 21.07
N PHE A 447 21.20 0.81 21.03
CA PHE A 447 22.04 1.29 19.93
C PHE A 447 21.83 0.50 18.64
N ALA A 448 21.50 -0.79 18.75
CA ALA A 448 21.18 -1.66 17.63
C ALA A 448 19.68 -1.63 17.34
N LYS A 449 19.31 -1.89 16.08
CA LYS A 449 17.93 -2.03 15.62
C LYS A 449 17.79 -3.30 14.77
N ALA A 450 16.55 -3.74 14.53
CA ALA A 450 16.31 -4.82 13.58
C ALA A 450 16.88 -4.45 12.19
N GLY A 451 17.52 -5.42 11.53
CA GLY A 451 18.25 -5.22 10.28
C GLY A 451 19.72 -4.85 10.44
N ASP A 452 20.17 -4.36 11.60
CA ASP A 452 21.59 -4.23 11.91
C ASP A 452 22.25 -5.63 12.06
N PHE A 453 23.57 -5.61 12.17
CA PHE A 453 24.39 -6.80 12.36
C PHE A 453 25.24 -6.70 13.64
N ILE A 454 25.49 -7.86 14.26
CA ILE A 454 26.35 -8.04 15.42
C ILE A 454 27.53 -8.93 15.04
N LYS A 455 28.74 -8.46 15.32
CA LYS A 455 29.95 -9.25 15.26
C LYS A 455 30.46 -9.50 16.67
N PHE A 456 30.56 -10.76 17.08
CA PHE A 456 31.15 -11.11 18.37
C PHE A 456 32.66 -11.22 18.28
N THR A 457 33.35 -10.62 19.24
CA THR A 457 34.80 -10.70 19.40
C THR A 457 35.10 -11.35 20.75
N ALA A 458 35.85 -12.45 20.73
CA ALA A 458 36.28 -13.10 21.97
C ALA A 458 37.36 -12.25 22.65
N ILE A 459 37.17 -11.99 23.94
CA ILE A 459 38.09 -11.24 24.78
C ILE A 459 38.47 -12.05 26.03
N SER A 460 39.64 -11.74 26.57
CA SER A 460 40.12 -12.29 27.84
C SER A 460 39.30 -11.78 29.04
N LEU A 461 39.49 -12.42 30.19
CA LEU A 461 38.86 -11.99 31.43
C LEU A 461 39.38 -10.62 31.91
N GLU A 462 40.66 -10.32 31.66
CA GLU A 462 41.27 -9.02 31.97
C GLU A 462 40.62 -7.90 31.14
N GLU A 463 40.58 -8.06 29.81
CA GLU A 463 39.92 -7.11 28.90
C GLU A 463 38.44 -6.91 29.25
N TYR A 464 37.74 -7.94 29.72
CA TYR A 464 36.34 -7.80 30.17
C TYR A 464 36.23 -6.81 31.31
N HIS A 465 37.10 -6.90 32.31
CA HIS A 465 37.08 -6.01 33.48
C HIS A 465 37.50 -4.58 33.12
N GLU A 466 38.48 -4.42 32.22
CA GLU A 466 38.86 -3.11 31.70
C GLU A 466 37.70 -2.42 30.98
N ILE A 467 37.03 -3.13 30.07
CA ILE A 467 35.89 -2.61 29.33
C ILE A 467 34.71 -2.34 30.28
N ALA A 468 34.44 -3.21 31.25
CA ALA A 468 33.38 -2.99 32.24
C ALA A 468 33.60 -1.72 33.06
N ASN A 469 34.84 -1.43 33.46
CA ASN A 469 35.22 -0.20 34.13
C ASN A 469 35.01 1.03 33.22
N ALA A 470 35.45 0.95 31.96
CA ALA A 470 35.26 2.02 30.99
C ALA A 470 33.78 2.29 30.66
N VAL A 471 32.95 1.24 30.57
CA VAL A 471 31.48 1.36 30.39
C VAL A 471 30.85 2.05 31.60
N THR A 472 31.24 1.67 32.81
CA THR A 472 30.72 2.27 34.05
C THR A 472 31.09 3.75 34.17
N ASN A 473 32.29 4.12 33.71
CA ASN A 473 32.77 5.51 33.69
C ASN A 473 32.28 6.31 32.47
N GLY A 474 31.51 5.71 31.56
CA GLY A 474 31.00 6.37 30.35
C GLY A 474 32.07 6.69 29.29
N THR A 475 33.27 6.13 29.39
CA THR A 475 34.38 6.37 28.45
C THR A 475 34.44 5.34 27.32
N TYR A 476 33.66 4.26 27.40
CA TYR A 476 33.60 3.25 26.35
C TYR A 476 32.56 3.59 25.28
N THR A 477 32.97 3.55 24.01
CA THR A 477 32.09 3.67 22.85
C THR A 477 32.04 2.35 22.10
N VAL A 478 30.84 1.82 21.85
CA VAL A 478 30.65 0.61 21.05
C VAL A 478 31.10 0.88 19.63
N LYS A 479 32.04 0.07 19.12
CA LYS A 479 32.54 0.20 17.75
C LYS A 479 31.49 -0.27 16.77
N SER A 480 31.30 0.48 15.69
CA SER A 480 30.49 0.04 14.56
C SER A 480 31.05 0.51 13.22
N THR A 481 30.70 -0.24 12.18
CA THR A 481 30.95 0.10 10.79
C THR A 481 29.64 0.05 10.01
N VAL A 482 29.61 0.67 8.84
CA VAL A 482 28.46 0.57 7.94
C VAL A 482 28.52 -0.79 7.26
N CYS A 483 27.42 -1.54 7.31
CA CYS A 483 27.29 -2.83 6.63
C CYS A 483 27.09 -2.68 5.13
#